data_AF-A0A2H3I8U8-F1
#
_entry.id   AF-A0A2H3I8U8-F1
#
_cell.length_a   1.000
_cell.length_b   1.000
_cell.length_c   1.000
_cell.angle_alpha   90.00
_cell.angle_beta   90.00
_cell.angle_gamma   90.00
#
_symmetry.space_group_name_H-M   'P 1'
#
loop_
_entity.id
_entity.type
_entity.pdbx_description
1 polymer ?
#
loop_
_entity_poly.entity_id
_entity_poly.type
_entity_poly.pdbx_seq_one_letter_code
_entity_poly.pdbx_strand_id
1 'polypeptide(L)'
;MSDIAIVGYSFKLPQGVEDDDAFWDVLENRRNLMTDWPESRVKTDSFTRGHFINDDVAAIDAPFFSLTAKEASARDPMQRWTLETTYHAFENAGLPVDSLRGSRTAVFSASMLEDYSRMTAVDPDNLE
;
A
#
# COMPACT_ATOMS: atom_id res chain seq x y z
N MET A 1 -4.91 0.13 -32.85
CA MET A 1 -4.51 0.41 -31.45
C MET A 1 -3.11 -0.17 -31.30
N SER A 2 -2.15 0.59 -30.80
CA SER A 2 -0.79 0.09 -30.57
C SER A 2 -0.76 -0.77 -29.31
N ASP A 3 0.21 -1.69 -29.24
CA ASP A 3 0.45 -2.50 -28.04
C ASP A 3 0.86 -1.62 -26.85
N ILE A 4 0.58 -2.10 -25.64
CA ILE A 4 0.92 -1.44 -24.38
C ILE A 4 1.88 -2.35 -23.62
N ALA A 5 3.05 -1.82 -23.24
CA ALA A 5 4.03 -2.53 -22.45
C ALA A 5 3.92 -2.16 -20.96
N ILE A 6 4.04 -3.17 -20.10
CA ILE A 6 4.29 -2.97 -18.67
C ILE A 6 5.80 -2.86 -18.52
N VAL A 7 6.30 -1.66 -18.19
CA VAL A 7 7.74 -1.38 -18.12
C VAL A 7 8.27 -1.35 -16.69
N GLY A 8 7.40 -1.35 -15.70
CA GLY A 8 7.76 -1.53 -14.30
C GLY A 8 6.53 -1.76 -13.44
N TYR A 9 6.75 -2.34 -12.27
CA TYR A 9 5.72 -2.65 -11.29
C TYR A 9 6.30 -2.63 -9.88
N SER A 10 5.42 -2.57 -8.90
CA SER A 10 5.73 -2.76 -7.48
C SER A 10 4.47 -3.24 -6.78
N PHE A 11 4.65 -3.98 -5.69
CA PHE A 11 3.57 -4.49 -4.87
C PHE A 11 4.00 -4.56 -3.41
N LYS A 12 3.01 -4.54 -2.51
CA LYS A 12 3.17 -4.96 -1.12
C LYS A 12 2.15 -6.03 -0.84
N LEU A 13 2.63 -7.22 -0.49
CA LEU A 13 1.80 -8.41 -0.25
C LEU A 13 2.00 -8.92 1.19
N PRO A 14 1.09 -9.78 1.68
CA PRO A 14 1.17 -10.32 3.03
C PRO A 14 2.50 -10.97 3.34
N GLN A 15 2.87 -11.02 4.63
CA GLN A 15 4.13 -11.60 5.10
C GLN A 15 5.41 -10.98 4.49
N GLY A 16 5.37 -9.70 4.11
CA GLY A 16 6.56 -8.95 3.68
C GLY A 16 7.04 -9.32 2.28
N VAL A 17 6.12 -9.77 1.42
CA VAL A 17 6.43 -10.09 0.03
C VAL A 17 6.38 -8.79 -0.79
N GLU A 18 7.55 -8.23 -1.08
CA GLU A 18 7.68 -6.91 -1.73
C GLU A 18 8.69 -6.90 -2.88
N ASP A 19 9.32 -8.06 -3.17
CA ASP A 19 10.26 -8.24 -4.27
C ASP A 19 9.95 -9.50 -5.09
N ASP A 20 10.58 -9.60 -6.25
CA ASP A 20 10.37 -10.68 -7.21
C ASP A 20 10.72 -12.05 -6.65
N ASP A 21 11.84 -12.15 -5.93
CA ASP A 21 12.33 -13.41 -5.37
C ASP A 21 11.34 -13.97 -4.34
N ALA A 22 10.86 -13.12 -3.42
CA ALA A 22 9.88 -13.49 -2.42
C ALA A 22 8.52 -13.82 -3.06
N PHE A 23 8.09 -13.05 -4.07
CA PHE A 23 6.84 -13.31 -4.77
C PHE A 23 6.88 -14.66 -5.50
N TRP A 24 7.98 -14.93 -6.18
CA TRP A 24 8.13 -16.16 -6.95
C TRP A 24 8.29 -17.38 -6.05
N ASP A 25 9.03 -17.27 -4.94
CA ASP A 25 9.08 -18.31 -3.90
C ASP A 25 7.67 -18.70 -3.42
N VAL A 26 6.81 -17.72 -3.16
CA VAL A 26 5.44 -17.98 -2.71
C VAL A 26 4.62 -18.73 -3.75
N LEU A 27 4.72 -18.33 -5.01
CA LEU A 27 3.96 -18.95 -6.09
C LEU A 27 4.45 -20.35 -6.42
N GLU A 28 5.77 -20.52 -6.58
CA GLU A 28 6.39 -21.81 -6.90
C GLU A 28 6.13 -22.84 -5.80
N ASN A 29 6.23 -22.43 -4.52
CA ASN A 29 6.00 -23.30 -3.37
C ASN A 29 4.53 -23.34 -2.92
N ARG A 30 3.62 -22.65 -3.62
CA ARG A 30 2.18 -22.60 -3.32
C ARG A 30 1.89 -22.24 -1.85
N ARG A 31 2.66 -21.30 -1.30
CA ARG A 31 2.57 -20.92 0.11
C ARG A 31 1.27 -20.16 0.37
N ASN A 32 0.55 -20.53 1.43
CA ASN A 32 -0.56 -19.73 1.95
C ASN A 32 -0.02 -18.75 2.99
N LEU A 33 -0.09 -17.45 2.70
CA LEU A 33 0.42 -16.40 3.56
C LEU A 33 -0.55 -15.98 4.68
N MET A 34 -1.57 -16.77 4.95
CA MET A 34 -2.57 -16.49 5.99
C MET A 34 -1.97 -16.67 7.39
N THR A 35 -2.12 -15.66 8.23
CA THR A 35 -1.74 -15.68 9.65
C THR A 35 -2.97 -15.70 10.53
N ASP A 36 -2.75 -15.86 11.82
CA ASP A 36 -3.78 -15.55 12.81
C ASP A 36 -4.06 -14.05 12.85
N TRP A 37 -5.23 -13.67 13.38
CA TRP A 37 -5.62 -12.28 13.52
C TRP A 37 -4.64 -11.52 14.45
N PRO A 38 -3.96 -10.46 13.98
CA PRO A 38 -2.99 -9.75 14.80
C PRO A 38 -3.63 -9.06 16.00
N GLU A 39 -2.97 -9.10 17.16
CA GLU A 39 -3.45 -8.43 18.38
C GLU A 39 -3.55 -6.90 18.23
N SER A 40 -2.76 -6.31 17.33
CA SER A 40 -2.78 -4.88 17.01
C SER A 40 -3.99 -4.45 16.19
N ARG A 41 -4.85 -5.38 15.73
CA ARG A 41 -6.03 -5.09 14.92
C ARG A 41 -7.29 -5.29 15.74
N VAL A 42 -8.31 -4.45 15.48
CA VAL A 42 -9.65 -4.62 16.06
C VAL A 42 -10.15 -6.02 15.75
N LYS A 43 -10.55 -6.77 16.79
CA LYS A 43 -11.06 -8.13 16.63
C LYS A 43 -12.42 -8.09 15.96
N THR A 44 -12.68 -9.12 15.16
CA THR A 44 -13.99 -9.37 14.55
C THR A 44 -14.43 -10.76 14.91
N ASP A 45 -15.70 -10.93 15.25
CA ASP A 45 -16.27 -12.25 15.55
C ASP A 45 -16.44 -13.09 14.27
N SER A 46 -16.26 -12.49 13.09
CA SER A 46 -16.48 -13.14 11.80
C SER A 46 -15.26 -13.92 11.28
N PHE A 47 -14.05 -13.59 11.73
CA PHE A 47 -12.81 -14.16 11.19
C PHE A 47 -11.76 -14.34 12.29
N THR A 48 -11.07 -15.48 12.26
CA THR A 48 -9.97 -15.79 13.19
C THR A 48 -8.59 -15.73 12.54
N ARG A 49 -8.55 -15.71 11.20
CA ARG A 49 -7.33 -15.72 10.38
C ARG A 49 -7.54 -14.88 9.13
N GLY A 50 -6.44 -14.37 8.57
CA GLY A 50 -6.49 -13.51 7.40
C GLY A 50 -5.09 -13.26 6.82
N HIS A 51 -5.05 -12.45 5.76
CA HIS A 51 -3.82 -12.05 5.09
C HIS A 51 -3.50 -10.61 5.48
N PHE A 52 -2.41 -10.41 6.20
CA PHE A 52 -2.04 -9.12 6.76
C PHE A 52 -0.70 -8.66 6.23
N ILE A 53 -0.59 -7.34 6.00
CA ILE A 53 0.68 -6.66 5.82
C ILE A 53 1.33 -6.53 7.21
N ASN A 54 2.60 -6.92 7.31
CA ASN A 54 3.35 -6.91 8.57
C ASN A 54 3.80 -5.49 8.97
N ASP A 55 4.01 -4.63 7.98
CA ASP A 55 4.44 -3.26 8.19
C ASP A 55 3.42 -2.43 8.96
N ASP A 56 3.91 -1.41 9.65
CA ASP A 56 3.07 -0.36 10.19
C ASP A 56 2.36 0.37 9.04
N VAL A 57 1.04 0.21 8.96
CA VAL A 57 0.19 0.87 7.97
C VAL A 57 0.19 2.39 8.10
N ALA A 58 0.65 2.92 9.24
CA ALA A 58 0.83 4.35 9.44
C ALA A 58 2.23 4.86 9.04
N ALA A 59 3.19 3.99 8.75
CA ALA A 59 4.52 4.42 8.36
C ALA A 59 4.52 5.00 6.93
N ILE A 60 5.31 6.07 6.75
CA ILE A 60 5.68 6.64 5.45
C ILE A 60 6.91 7.54 5.65
N ASP A 61 7.82 7.58 4.67
CA ASP A 61 8.87 8.59 4.60
C ASP A 61 8.28 9.95 4.20
N ALA A 62 7.72 10.66 5.18
CA ALA A 62 7.02 11.92 4.94
C ALA A 62 7.89 12.99 4.27
N PRO A 63 9.14 13.26 4.70
CA PRO A 63 10.02 14.21 4.03
C PRO A 63 10.28 13.87 2.56
N PHE A 64 10.47 12.59 2.23
CA PHE A 64 10.67 12.14 0.85
C PHE A 64 9.50 12.53 -0.05
N PHE A 65 8.27 12.36 0.42
CA PHE A 65 7.05 12.73 -0.31
C PHE A 65 6.62 14.20 -0.10
N SER A 66 7.49 15.04 0.48
CA SER A 66 7.19 16.46 0.77
C SER A 66 5.94 16.66 1.63
N LEU A 67 5.71 15.74 2.58
CA LEU A 67 4.61 15.81 3.55
C LEU A 67 5.12 16.28 4.92
N THR A 68 4.32 17.11 5.57
CA THR A 68 4.51 17.40 6.99
C THR A 68 4.06 16.22 7.85
N ALA A 69 4.54 16.14 9.10
CA ALA A 69 4.11 15.09 10.03
C ALA A 69 2.58 15.08 10.24
N LYS A 70 1.94 16.26 10.22
CA LYS A 70 0.49 16.40 10.35
C LYS A 70 -0.27 15.89 9.12
N GLU A 71 0.24 16.17 7.91
CA GLU A 71 -0.35 15.65 6.68
C GLU A 71 -0.17 14.15 6.57
N ALA A 72 1.03 13.66 6.94
CA ALA A 72 1.32 12.24 6.96
C ALA A 72 0.38 11.50 7.93
N SER A 73 0.19 12.00 9.16
CA SER A 73 -0.65 11.33 10.15
C SER A 73 -2.13 11.26 9.76
N ALA A 74 -2.64 12.25 9.03
CA ALA A 74 -4.03 12.30 8.57
C ALA A 74 -4.30 11.55 7.25
N ARG A 75 -3.25 11.08 6.55
CA ARG A 75 -3.41 10.49 5.23
C ARG A 75 -3.90 9.05 5.31
N ASP A 76 -4.80 8.63 4.43
CA ASP A 76 -5.21 7.22 4.38
C ASP A 76 -4.01 6.28 4.15
N PRO A 77 -3.83 5.19 4.92
CA PRO A 77 -2.79 4.17 4.69
C PRO A 77 -2.70 3.68 3.23
N MET A 78 -3.82 3.47 2.55
CA MET A 78 -3.84 3.05 1.14
C MET A 78 -3.22 4.12 0.24
N GLN A 79 -3.43 5.40 0.53
CA GLN A 79 -2.80 6.49 -0.21
C GLN A 79 -1.30 6.58 0.07
N ARG A 80 -0.87 6.33 1.32
CA ARG A 80 0.56 6.30 1.69
C ARG A 80 1.30 5.22 0.90
N TRP A 81 0.76 4.00 0.88
CA TRP A 81 1.33 2.90 0.10
C TRP A 81 1.26 3.13 -1.41
N THR A 82 0.19 3.78 -1.91
CA THR A 82 0.12 4.13 -3.33
C THR A 82 1.28 5.03 -3.72
N LEU A 83 1.68 5.99 -2.87
CA LEU A 83 2.84 6.86 -3.13
C LEU A 83 4.15 6.05 -3.16
N GLU A 84 4.39 5.21 -2.15
CA GLU A 84 5.59 4.37 -2.06
C GLU A 84 5.70 3.39 -3.23
N THR A 85 4.66 2.62 -3.49
CA THR A 85 4.65 1.61 -4.57
C THR A 85 4.73 2.25 -5.96
N THR A 86 4.13 3.43 -6.16
CA THR A 86 4.30 4.18 -7.41
C THR A 86 5.76 4.59 -7.62
N TYR A 87 6.43 5.06 -6.56
CA TYR A 87 7.85 5.41 -6.62
C TYR A 87 8.71 4.18 -6.96
N HIS A 88 8.54 3.06 -6.26
CA HIS A 88 9.25 1.81 -6.54
C HIS A 88 8.96 1.25 -7.94
N ALA A 89 7.74 1.41 -8.47
CA ALA A 89 7.41 0.98 -9.83
C ALA A 89 8.19 1.78 -10.88
N PHE A 90 8.42 3.08 -10.65
CA PHE A 90 9.29 3.88 -11.52
C PHE A 90 10.76 3.49 -11.38
N GLU A 91 11.24 3.20 -10.17
CA GLU A 91 12.59 2.67 -9.97
C GLU A 91 12.80 1.33 -10.67
N ASN A 92 11.85 0.40 -10.56
CA ASN A 92 11.86 -0.87 -11.26
C ASN A 92 11.91 -0.69 -12.79
N ALA A 93 11.21 0.33 -13.30
CA ALA A 93 11.27 0.70 -14.72
C ALA A 93 12.58 1.38 -15.15
N GLY A 94 13.47 1.72 -14.21
CA GLY A 94 14.67 2.52 -14.48
C GLY A 94 14.36 3.96 -14.90
N LEU A 95 13.20 4.49 -14.48
CA LEU A 95 12.72 5.83 -14.84
C LEU A 95 12.89 6.80 -13.66
N PRO A 96 13.76 7.82 -13.76
CA PRO A 96 13.88 8.86 -12.74
C PRO A 96 12.57 9.64 -12.62
N VAL A 97 11.99 9.76 -11.42
CA VAL A 97 10.70 10.45 -11.22
C VAL A 97 10.74 11.92 -11.67
N ASP A 98 11.89 12.59 -11.53
CA ASP A 98 12.07 13.97 -12.02
C ASP A 98 11.89 14.09 -13.54
N SER A 99 12.14 13.02 -14.31
CA SER A 99 11.92 13.02 -15.76
C SER A 99 10.45 13.02 -16.15
N LEU A 100 9.54 12.71 -15.22
CA LEU A 100 8.10 12.67 -15.45
C LEU A 100 7.45 14.05 -15.33
N ARG A 101 8.14 15.04 -14.72
CA ARG A 101 7.59 16.37 -14.53
C ARG A 101 7.30 17.04 -15.88
N GLY A 102 6.06 17.44 -16.10
CA GLY A 102 5.62 18.04 -17.37
C GLY A 102 5.40 17.04 -18.52
N SER A 103 5.55 15.74 -18.25
CA SER A 103 5.23 14.68 -19.22
C SER A 103 3.71 14.50 -19.39
N ARG A 104 3.32 13.74 -20.41
CA ARG A 104 1.92 13.33 -20.65
C ARG A 104 1.56 12.04 -19.89
N THR A 105 2.00 11.93 -18.65
CA THR A 105 1.72 10.76 -17.79
C THR A 105 0.34 10.91 -17.16
N ALA A 106 -0.50 9.89 -17.32
CA ALA A 106 -1.80 9.81 -16.68
C ALA A 106 -1.73 8.82 -15.51
N VAL A 107 -2.46 9.12 -14.42
CA VAL A 107 -2.58 8.24 -13.25
C VAL A 107 -4.02 7.77 -13.15
N PHE A 108 -4.20 6.46 -13.08
CA PHE A 108 -5.48 5.81 -12.83
C PHE A 108 -5.35 5.02 -11.52
N SER A 109 -6.14 5.37 -10.52
CA SER A 109 -6.11 4.73 -9.20
C SER A 109 -7.51 4.31 -8.80
N ALA A 110 -7.60 3.14 -8.15
CA ALA A 110 -8.83 2.60 -7.61
C ALA A 110 -8.66 2.37 -6.11
N SER A 111 -9.59 2.92 -5.32
CA SER A 111 -9.79 2.55 -3.92
C SER A 111 -11.21 2.03 -3.77
N MET A 112 -11.38 0.95 -3.02
CA MET A 112 -12.69 0.28 -2.87
C MET A 112 -13.32 0.51 -1.50
N LEU A 113 -12.61 1.16 -0.58
CA LEU A 113 -13.04 1.35 0.81
C LEU A 113 -12.79 2.80 1.24
N GLU A 114 -13.62 3.27 2.18
CA GLU A 114 -13.52 4.60 2.80
C GLU A 114 -13.36 4.48 4.33
N ASP A 115 -12.87 3.33 4.79
CA ASP A 115 -12.86 2.97 6.21
C ASP A 115 -12.05 3.95 7.04
N TYR A 116 -10.90 4.41 6.53
CA TYR A 116 -10.07 5.38 7.24
C TYR A 116 -10.77 6.73 7.39
N SER A 117 -11.37 7.26 6.31
CA SER A 117 -12.20 8.47 6.36
C SER A 117 -13.33 8.34 7.38
N ARG A 118 -14.03 7.19 7.39
CA ARG A 118 -15.08 6.90 8.37
C ARG A 118 -14.53 6.86 9.79
N MET A 119 -13.41 6.18 10.04
CA MET A 119 -12.78 6.11 11.36
C MET A 119 -12.38 7.49 11.88
N THR A 120 -11.85 8.36 11.02
CA THR A 120 -11.47 9.73 11.42
C THR A 120 -12.66 10.67 11.65
N ALA A 121 -13.82 10.35 11.06
CA ALA A 121 -15.04 11.13 11.22
C ALA A 121 -15.88 10.70 12.44
N VAL A 122 -15.57 9.55 13.05
CA VAL A 122 -16.21 9.11 14.30
C VAL A 122 -15.73 10.01 15.43
N ASP A 123 -16.69 10.54 16.18
CA ASP A 123 -16.43 11.28 17.42
C ASP A 123 -15.73 10.34 18.42
N PRO A 124 -14.52 10.67 18.91
CA PRO A 124 -13.81 9.83 19.88
C PRO A 124 -14.65 9.49 21.12
N ASP A 125 -15.60 10.36 21.49
CA ASP A 125 -16.46 10.18 22.66
C ASP A 125 -17.65 9.23 22.41
N ASN A 126 -17.88 8.81 21.16
CA ASN A 126 -18.93 7.87 20.74
C ASN A 126 -18.39 6.52 20.23
N LEU A 127 -17.17 6.15 20.63
CA LEU A 127 -16.61 4.82 20.41
C LEU A 127 -17.21 3.83 21.44
N GLU A 128 -18.49 3.48 21.27
CA GLU A 128 -19.08 2.28 21.90
C GLU A 128 -18.75 1.01 21.10
#